data_AF-A0A2K5RWF6-F1
#
_entry.id   AF-A0A2K5RWF6-F1
#
_cell.length_a   1.000
_cell.length_b   1.000
_cell.length_c   1.000
_cell.angle_alpha   90.00
_cell.angle_beta   90.00
_cell.angle_gamma   90.00
#
_symmetry.space_group_name_H-M   'P 1'
#
loop_
_entity.id
_entity.type
_entity.pdbx_description
1 polymer ?
#
loop_
_entity_poly.entity_id
_entity_poly.type
_entity_poly.pdbx_seq_one_letter_code
_entity_poly.pdbx_strand_id
1 'polypeptide(L)'
;MLAEPFPKVVASLIILHLSGATKKGTEKQTTSETQKSMQCGTWTKHAEGGIFTSPNYPSKYPPDRECIYIIEAAPRQCIELYFDEKYSIEPSWECKFDHIEVRDGPFGFSPIIGRFCGQQNPPVIKSSGRFLWIKFFADGELESMGFSARYNFTPE
;
A
#
# COMPACT_ATOMS: atom_id res chain seq x y z
N MET A 1 -20.85 77.26 23.27
CA MET A 1 -21.05 75.94 23.92
C MET A 1 -19.83 75.07 23.63
N LEU A 2 -19.68 73.95 24.33
CA LEU A 2 -18.59 72.96 24.24
C LEU A 2 -18.39 72.42 22.79
N ALA A 3 -17.22 71.96 22.34
CA ALA A 3 -15.83 72.09 22.80
C ALA A 3 -14.82 71.68 21.69
N GLU A 4 -13.57 72.12 21.83
CA GLU A 4 -12.34 71.75 21.06
C GLU A 4 -11.75 70.39 21.50
N PRO A 5 -10.61 69.85 20.96
CA PRO A 5 -9.81 70.18 19.75
C PRO A 5 -9.74 68.93 18.81
N PHE A 6 -8.70 68.42 18.11
CA PHE A 6 -7.23 68.62 17.92
C PHE A 6 -6.77 68.07 16.53
N PRO A 7 -5.58 68.43 16.00
CA PRO A 7 -5.11 68.06 14.65
C PRO A 7 -4.11 66.87 14.59
N LYS A 8 -3.76 66.44 13.35
CA LYS A 8 -2.71 65.43 13.05
C LYS A 8 -1.66 65.93 12.04
N VAL A 9 -0.47 66.38 12.47
CA VAL A 9 0.76 66.44 11.60
C VAL A 9 2.05 66.42 12.45
N VAL A 10 2.88 65.37 12.31
CA VAL A 10 4.37 65.35 12.28
C VAL A 10 4.73 64.01 11.59
N ALA A 11 5.32 63.86 10.40
CA ALA A 11 6.42 64.53 9.67
C ALA A 11 7.83 63.98 10.00
N SER A 12 8.37 63.11 9.14
CA SER A 12 9.80 63.05 8.75
C SER A 12 10.02 62.05 7.62
N LEU A 13 10.98 62.34 6.73
CA LEU A 13 11.31 61.54 5.55
C LEU A 13 12.80 61.16 5.58
N ILE A 14 13.13 59.88 5.59
CA ILE A 14 14.50 59.38 5.34
C ILE A 14 14.41 58.20 4.38
N ILE A 15 15.12 58.29 3.26
CA ILE A 15 15.28 57.21 2.29
C ILE A 15 16.71 56.68 2.42
N LEU A 16 16.85 55.38 2.70
CA LEU A 16 18.10 54.65 2.52
C LEU A 16 17.86 53.49 1.56
N HIS A 17 18.57 53.49 0.43
CA HIS A 17 18.52 52.39 -0.53
C HIS A 17 19.38 51.24 -0.02
N LEU A 18 18.78 50.07 0.18
CA LEU A 18 19.47 48.79 0.30
C LEU A 18 18.77 47.76 -0.60
N SER A 19 19.53 47.14 -1.49
CA SER A 19 19.02 46.15 -2.45
C SER A 19 18.57 44.87 -1.72
N GLY A 20 17.26 44.63 -1.66
CA GLY A 20 16.66 43.43 -1.10
C GLY A 20 15.99 42.58 -2.19
N ALA A 21 16.31 41.29 -2.25
CA ALA A 21 15.84 40.41 -3.32
C ALA A 21 14.32 40.19 -3.32
N THR A 22 13.75 40.05 -4.52
CA THR A 22 12.37 39.59 -4.70
C THR A 22 12.20 38.19 -4.12
N LYS A 23 11.40 38.06 -3.06
CA LYS A 23 10.96 36.77 -2.53
C LYS A 23 10.01 36.11 -3.54
N LYS A 24 10.57 35.37 -4.49
CA LYS A 24 9.84 34.47 -5.37
C LYS A 24 9.08 33.47 -4.48
N GLY A 25 7.75 33.58 -4.45
CA GLY A 25 6.93 32.72 -3.61
C GLY A 25 7.10 31.27 -4.02
N THR A 26 7.61 30.42 -3.12
CA THR A 26 7.74 28.98 -3.38
C THR A 26 6.35 28.36 -3.33
N GLU A 27 5.70 28.32 -4.47
CA GLU A 27 4.47 27.56 -4.69
C GLU A 27 4.76 26.09 -4.37
N LYS A 28 4.23 25.61 -3.24
CA LYS A 28 4.62 24.32 -2.67
C LYS A 28 3.82 23.20 -3.34
N GLN A 29 4.15 22.93 -4.60
CA GLN A 29 3.58 21.85 -5.40
C GLN A 29 3.99 20.48 -4.84
N THR A 30 3.32 20.05 -3.78
CA THR A 30 3.53 18.76 -3.11
C THR A 30 2.30 17.87 -3.33
N THR A 31 2.10 17.46 -4.59
CA THR A 31 0.94 16.67 -5.03
C THR A 31 1.34 15.64 -6.10
N SER A 32 1.98 14.54 -5.69
CA SER A 32 2.05 13.29 -6.49
C SER A 32 2.70 12.10 -5.76
N GLU A 33 3.78 12.31 -4.99
CA GLU A 33 4.65 11.19 -4.57
C GLU A 33 4.41 10.61 -3.16
N THR A 34 3.71 11.31 -2.27
CA THR A 34 3.44 10.83 -0.89
C THR A 34 2.10 10.08 -0.74
N GLN A 35 1.35 9.86 -1.84
CA GLN A 35 0.05 9.14 -1.81
C GLN A 35 0.07 7.80 -2.57
N LYS A 36 1.23 7.14 -2.70
CA LYS A 36 1.36 5.86 -3.41
C LYS A 36 1.46 4.62 -2.49
N SER A 37 1.65 4.79 -1.18
CA SER A 37 1.92 3.71 -0.22
C SER A 37 0.72 3.24 0.61
N MET A 38 -0.45 3.88 0.47
CA MET A 38 -1.58 3.72 1.42
C MET A 38 -2.76 2.89 0.86
N GLN A 39 -2.67 2.41 -0.38
CA GLN A 39 -3.69 1.56 -1.01
C GLN A 39 -3.05 0.26 -1.52
N CYS A 40 -3.74 -0.86 -1.29
CA CYS A 40 -3.28 -2.21 -1.61
C CYS A 40 -4.48 -3.13 -1.86
N GLY A 41 -4.21 -4.34 -2.36
CA GLY A 41 -5.25 -5.19 -2.93
C GLY A 41 -5.64 -4.75 -4.35
N THR A 42 -6.24 -5.67 -5.12
CA THR A 42 -6.65 -5.46 -6.52
C THR A 42 -7.45 -6.65 -7.04
N TRP A 43 -8.37 -6.43 -7.99
CA TRP A 43 -8.96 -7.50 -8.81
C TRP A 43 -8.22 -7.55 -10.15
N THR A 44 -7.52 -8.64 -10.41
CA THR A 44 -6.61 -8.78 -11.56
C THR A 44 -7.10 -9.83 -12.54
N LYS A 45 -7.47 -9.39 -13.75
CA LYS A 45 -7.82 -10.24 -14.90
C LYS A 45 -6.76 -10.09 -16.00
N HIS A 46 -5.63 -10.76 -15.88
CA HIS A 46 -4.60 -10.79 -16.92
C HIS A 46 -4.72 -12.07 -17.75
N ALA A 47 -4.16 -12.10 -18.95
CA ALA A 47 -4.08 -13.30 -19.78
C ALA A 47 -2.78 -14.12 -19.56
N GLU A 48 -1.74 -13.49 -19.01
CA GLU A 48 -0.35 -14.01 -19.03
C GLU A 48 0.25 -14.20 -17.62
N GLY A 49 -0.59 -14.15 -16.58
CA GLY A 49 -0.15 -14.12 -15.18
C GLY A 49 0.18 -12.70 -14.70
N GLY A 50 0.95 -12.60 -13.61
CA GLY A 50 1.33 -11.31 -13.02
C GLY A 50 2.17 -11.40 -11.74
N ILE A 51 2.41 -10.23 -11.14
CA ILE A 51 3.10 -10.06 -9.86
C ILE A 51 2.28 -9.08 -9.00
N PHE A 52 2.20 -9.32 -7.69
CA PHE A 52 1.71 -8.37 -6.70
C PHE A 52 2.57 -8.45 -5.43
N THR A 53 2.58 -7.38 -4.62
CA THR A 53 3.39 -7.30 -3.41
C THR A 53 2.56 -6.83 -2.22
N SER A 54 3.08 -7.02 -1.01
CA SER A 54 2.67 -6.21 0.15
C SER A 54 2.94 -4.71 -0.12
N PRO A 55 2.29 -3.78 0.61
CA PRO A 55 2.66 -2.38 0.52
C PRO A 55 4.14 -2.18 0.90
N ASN A 56 4.78 -1.15 0.34
CA ASN A 56 6.18 -0.75 0.55
C ASN A 56 7.29 -1.76 0.18
N TYR A 57 6.99 -3.01 -0.16
CA TYR A 57 7.99 -4.05 -0.47
C TYR A 57 9.06 -3.55 -1.47
N PRO A 58 10.37 -3.78 -1.23
CA PRO A 58 10.99 -4.60 -0.19
C PRO A 58 11.34 -3.83 1.10
N SER A 59 10.67 -2.72 1.40
CA SER A 59 10.65 -2.13 2.76
C SER A 59 9.52 -2.73 3.60
N LYS A 60 9.54 -2.52 4.92
CA LYS A 60 8.47 -2.94 5.85
C LYS A 60 7.08 -2.52 5.36
N TYR A 61 6.11 -3.44 5.43
CA TYR A 61 4.70 -3.08 5.29
C TYR A 61 4.25 -2.18 6.45
N PRO A 62 3.18 -1.37 6.29
CA PRO A 62 2.59 -0.61 7.38
C PRO A 62 1.78 -1.53 8.32
N PRO A 63 1.60 -1.13 9.60
CA PRO A 63 0.66 -1.77 10.51
C PRO A 63 -0.81 -1.38 10.21
N ASP A 64 -1.75 -2.12 10.81
CA ASP A 64 -3.22 -2.01 10.65
C ASP A 64 -3.69 -2.12 9.18
N ARG A 65 -3.12 -3.05 8.40
CA ARG A 65 -3.45 -3.21 6.97
C ARG A 65 -4.23 -4.49 6.69
N GLU A 66 -5.26 -4.35 5.86
CA GLU A 66 -5.86 -5.48 5.14
C GLU A 66 -5.79 -5.19 3.64
N CYS A 67 -5.26 -6.13 2.87
CA CYS A 67 -5.07 -6.01 1.42
C CYS A 67 -5.68 -7.25 0.74
N ILE A 68 -6.73 -7.06 -0.07
CA ILE A 68 -7.46 -8.16 -0.73
C ILE A 68 -7.09 -8.21 -2.22
N TYR A 69 -6.53 -9.33 -2.66
CA TYR A 69 -6.16 -9.60 -4.04
C TYR A 69 -7.04 -10.73 -4.59
N ILE A 70 -7.64 -10.52 -5.76
CA ILE A 70 -8.50 -11.51 -6.43
C ILE A 70 -7.92 -11.75 -7.82
N ILE A 71 -7.45 -12.98 -8.05
CA ILE A 71 -6.88 -13.42 -9.33
C ILE A 71 -7.96 -14.20 -10.08
N GLU A 72 -8.16 -13.87 -11.35
CA GLU A 72 -9.10 -14.55 -12.24
C GLU A 72 -8.40 -14.97 -13.54
N ALA A 73 -8.29 -16.29 -13.74
CA ALA A 73 -7.77 -16.91 -14.97
C ALA A 73 -8.85 -16.98 -16.06
N ALA A 74 -8.52 -17.43 -17.28
CA ALA A 74 -9.54 -17.73 -18.29
C ALA A 74 -10.42 -18.94 -17.88
N PRO A 75 -11.56 -19.19 -18.56
CA PRO A 75 -12.28 -20.45 -18.41
C PRO A 75 -11.37 -21.64 -18.77
N ARG A 76 -11.48 -22.75 -18.02
CA ARG A 76 -10.65 -23.96 -18.17
C ARG A 76 -9.15 -23.73 -17.92
N GLN A 77 -8.85 -22.87 -16.96
CA GLN A 77 -7.52 -22.68 -16.42
C GLN A 77 -7.55 -22.67 -14.90
N CYS A 78 -6.49 -23.19 -14.28
CA CYS A 78 -6.19 -23.04 -12.87
C CYS A 78 -5.07 -22.01 -12.67
N ILE A 79 -4.95 -21.48 -11.45
CA ILE A 79 -3.92 -20.52 -11.06
C ILE A 79 -2.87 -21.24 -10.22
N GLU A 80 -1.60 -21.08 -10.59
CA GLU A 80 -0.44 -21.38 -9.75
C GLU A 80 0.09 -20.09 -9.13
N LEU A 81 0.44 -20.12 -7.84
CA LEU A 81 0.87 -18.98 -7.05
C LEU A 81 2.15 -19.32 -6.26
N TYR A 82 3.12 -18.41 -6.33
CA TYR A 82 4.47 -18.52 -5.77
C TYR A 82 4.84 -17.25 -5.00
N PHE A 83 5.73 -17.38 -4.02
CA PHE A 83 6.32 -16.25 -3.29
C PHE A 83 7.84 -16.24 -3.53
N ASP A 84 8.41 -15.05 -3.73
CA ASP A 84 9.85 -14.86 -3.96
C ASP A 84 10.66 -15.14 -2.68
N GLU A 85 11.97 -15.43 -2.80
CA GLU A 85 12.88 -15.87 -1.71
C GLU A 85 13.03 -14.89 -0.52
N LYS A 86 12.49 -13.67 -0.61
CA LYS A 86 12.54 -12.63 0.44
C LYS A 86 11.22 -12.50 1.21
N TYR A 87 10.40 -13.53 1.20
CA TYR A 87 9.21 -13.64 2.03
C TYR A 87 9.56 -13.49 3.51
N SER A 88 8.95 -12.51 4.19
CA SER A 88 9.14 -12.29 5.62
C SER A 88 7.92 -11.59 6.21
N ILE A 89 7.11 -12.35 6.93
CA ILE A 89 5.92 -11.94 7.68
C ILE A 89 6.17 -12.20 9.17
N GLU A 90 5.55 -11.46 10.09
CA GLU A 90 5.70 -11.69 11.53
C GLU A 90 5.32 -13.15 11.91
N PRO A 91 6.20 -13.90 12.62
CA PRO A 91 5.96 -15.30 12.92
C PRO A 91 5.12 -15.49 14.20
N SER A 92 3.89 -15.98 14.05
CA SER A 92 3.00 -16.28 15.19
C SER A 92 2.35 -17.67 15.10
N TRP A 93 1.96 -18.23 16.25
CA TRP A 93 1.26 -19.52 16.31
C TRP A 93 -0.03 -19.48 15.48
N GLU A 94 -0.21 -20.45 14.57
CA GLU A 94 -1.30 -20.51 13.59
C GLU A 94 -1.46 -19.24 12.72
N CYS A 95 -0.42 -18.40 12.64
CA CYS A 95 -0.44 -17.11 11.94
C CYS A 95 -1.64 -16.25 12.35
N LYS A 96 -1.79 -16.08 13.68
CA LYS A 96 -2.89 -15.34 14.32
C LYS A 96 -2.77 -13.82 14.23
N PHE A 97 -1.54 -13.32 14.13
CA PHE A 97 -1.19 -11.90 13.98
C PHE A 97 -1.09 -11.63 12.47
N ASP A 98 0.05 -11.16 11.96
CA ASP A 98 0.25 -10.97 10.52
C ASP A 98 0.16 -12.29 9.74
N HIS A 99 -0.49 -12.25 8.58
CA HIS A 99 -0.64 -13.44 7.74
C HIS A 99 -1.00 -13.13 6.29
N ILE A 100 -0.66 -14.08 5.41
CA ILE A 100 -1.33 -14.25 4.11
C ILE A 100 -2.28 -15.44 4.22
N GLU A 101 -3.56 -15.22 3.96
CA GLU A 101 -4.60 -16.25 3.84
C GLU A 101 -4.99 -16.42 2.37
N VAL A 102 -5.03 -17.66 1.88
CA VAL A 102 -5.35 -17.96 0.48
C VAL A 102 -6.54 -18.92 0.41
N ARG A 103 -7.51 -18.61 -0.45
CA ARG A 103 -8.78 -19.33 -0.62
C ARG A 103 -9.04 -19.68 -2.08
N ASP A 104 -9.65 -20.84 -2.28
CA ASP A 104 -9.94 -21.43 -3.59
C ASP A 104 -11.31 -20.96 -4.10
N GLY A 105 -11.31 -20.08 -5.10
CA GLY A 105 -12.50 -19.32 -5.53
C GLY A 105 -12.43 -17.81 -5.23
N PRO A 106 -13.45 -17.04 -5.65
CA PRO A 106 -13.36 -15.57 -5.74
C PRO A 106 -13.75 -14.79 -4.46
N PHE A 107 -14.02 -15.44 -3.32
CA PHE A 107 -14.63 -14.78 -2.15
C PHE A 107 -13.91 -15.08 -0.83
N GLY A 108 -14.02 -14.17 0.15
CA GLY A 108 -13.49 -14.37 1.52
C GLY A 108 -14.15 -15.51 2.32
N PHE A 109 -15.22 -16.11 1.79
CA PHE A 109 -15.86 -17.31 2.33
C PHE A 109 -15.58 -18.59 1.51
N SER A 110 -14.76 -18.51 0.45
CA SER A 110 -14.28 -19.69 -0.29
C SER A 110 -13.48 -20.65 0.62
N PRO A 111 -13.40 -21.95 0.28
CA PRO A 111 -12.55 -22.91 0.98
C PRO A 111 -11.11 -22.39 1.17
N ILE A 112 -10.57 -22.53 2.37
CA ILE A 112 -9.20 -22.12 2.69
C ILE A 112 -8.20 -23.15 2.18
N ILE A 113 -7.19 -22.70 1.43
CA ILE A 113 -6.03 -23.52 1.04
C ILE A 113 -4.99 -23.52 2.15
N GLY A 114 -4.74 -22.34 2.74
CA GLY A 114 -3.85 -22.20 3.89
C GLY A 114 -3.72 -20.77 4.38
N ARG A 115 -3.04 -20.64 5.50
CA ARG A 115 -2.60 -19.36 6.08
C ARG A 115 -1.11 -19.45 6.39
N PHE A 116 -0.36 -18.39 6.08
CA PHE A 116 1.10 -18.40 6.08
C PHE A 116 1.67 -17.14 6.72
N CYS A 117 2.79 -17.30 7.43
CA CYS A 117 3.52 -16.25 8.14
C CYS A 117 4.97 -16.68 8.38
N GLY A 118 5.80 -15.84 9.02
CA GLY A 118 7.22 -16.12 9.25
C GLY A 118 8.11 -15.93 8.02
N GLN A 119 9.27 -16.60 8.02
CA GLN A 119 10.33 -16.45 7.01
C GLN A 119 10.53 -17.69 6.12
N GLN A 120 9.71 -18.74 6.30
CA GLN A 120 9.70 -19.88 5.41
C GLN A 120 8.71 -19.60 4.27
N ASN A 121 9.18 -19.63 3.02
CA ASN A 121 8.31 -19.46 1.86
C ASN A 121 7.13 -20.45 1.89
N PRO A 122 5.89 -19.99 1.63
CA PRO A 122 4.76 -20.89 1.39
C PRO A 122 5.07 -21.89 0.27
N PRO A 123 4.48 -23.10 0.31
CA PRO A 123 4.55 -24.03 -0.82
C PRO A 123 3.88 -23.43 -2.06
N VAL A 124 4.15 -24.01 -3.23
CA VAL A 124 3.43 -23.65 -4.46
C VAL A 124 1.94 -23.91 -4.27
N ILE A 125 1.13 -22.85 -4.35
CA ILE A 125 -0.32 -22.94 -4.19
C ILE A 125 -0.93 -23.16 -5.57
N LYS A 126 -1.84 -24.13 -5.67
CA LYS A 126 -2.69 -24.35 -6.85
C LYS A 126 -4.16 -24.25 -6.46
N SER A 127 -4.94 -23.59 -7.29
CA SER A 127 -6.40 -23.57 -7.20
C SER A 127 -7.01 -24.78 -7.89
N SER A 128 -8.24 -25.15 -7.53
CA SER A 128 -9.04 -26.16 -8.25
C SER A 128 -9.78 -25.60 -9.48
N GLY A 129 -9.67 -24.30 -9.74
CA GLY A 129 -10.26 -23.65 -10.91
C GLY A 129 -9.79 -22.20 -11.07
N ARG A 130 -10.52 -21.43 -11.89
CA ARG A 130 -10.07 -20.13 -12.41
C ARG A 130 -9.98 -18.94 -11.43
N PHE A 131 -10.02 -19.16 -10.11
CA PHE A 131 -10.07 -18.09 -9.12
C PHE A 131 -9.25 -18.37 -7.84
N LEU A 132 -8.51 -17.37 -7.39
CA LEU A 132 -7.95 -17.31 -6.03
C LEU A 132 -8.36 -16.00 -5.37
N TRP A 133 -8.79 -16.08 -4.11
CA TRP A 133 -8.98 -14.94 -3.22
C TRP A 133 -7.88 -14.96 -2.15
N ILE A 134 -7.18 -13.85 -2.00
CA ILE A 134 -5.96 -13.75 -1.21
C ILE A 134 -6.09 -12.52 -0.30
N LYS A 135 -5.97 -12.72 1.01
CA LYS A 135 -5.90 -11.65 1.99
C LYS A 135 -4.49 -11.59 2.56
N PHE A 136 -3.85 -10.43 2.47
CA PHE A 136 -2.77 -10.08 3.40
C PHE A 136 -3.35 -9.26 4.54
N PHE A 137 -2.96 -9.60 5.77
CA PHE A 137 -3.32 -8.90 7.00
C PHE A 137 -2.05 -8.59 7.78
N ALA A 138 -1.97 -7.37 8.31
CA ALA A 138 -0.99 -6.95 9.29
C ALA A 138 -1.70 -6.27 10.47
N ASP A 139 -1.33 -6.63 11.71
CA ASP A 139 -1.86 -6.00 12.92
C ASP A 139 -1.08 -4.71 13.29
N GLY A 140 -1.14 -4.29 14.55
CA GLY A 140 -0.60 -3.02 15.01
C GLY A 140 0.93 -2.99 15.21
N GLU A 141 1.61 -4.14 15.25
CA GLU A 141 3.02 -4.22 15.70
C GLU A 141 3.93 -5.09 14.80
N LEU A 142 5.24 -5.09 15.11
CA LEU A 142 6.24 -6.07 14.64
C LEU A 142 6.40 -6.33 13.12
N GLU A 143 6.10 -5.33 12.29
CA GLU A 143 6.06 -5.47 10.82
C GLU A 143 7.36 -6.02 10.21
N SER A 144 7.26 -6.92 9.22
CA SER A 144 8.40 -7.54 8.53
C SER A 144 8.55 -7.04 7.07
N MET A 145 9.47 -7.61 6.29
CA MET A 145 9.77 -7.15 4.90
C MET A 145 8.56 -7.29 3.96
N GLY A 146 7.62 -8.18 4.28
CA GLY A 146 6.46 -8.47 3.46
C GLY A 146 6.74 -9.53 2.41
N PHE A 147 6.18 -9.36 1.22
CA PHE A 147 6.29 -10.32 0.16
C PHE A 147 6.21 -9.69 -1.23
N SER A 148 6.80 -10.40 -2.19
CA SER A 148 6.43 -10.35 -3.60
C SER A 148 5.92 -11.73 -4.01
N ALA A 149 4.80 -11.75 -4.71
CA ALA A 149 4.09 -12.96 -5.11
C ALA A 149 3.84 -12.93 -6.62
N ARG A 150 4.11 -14.06 -7.28
CA ARG A 150 3.96 -14.26 -8.72
C ARG A 150 2.89 -15.31 -8.98
N TYR A 151 2.08 -15.09 -10.00
CA TYR A 151 1.13 -16.08 -10.48
C TYR A 151 1.17 -16.25 -12.00
N ASN A 152 0.81 -17.44 -12.44
CA ASN A 152 0.62 -17.87 -13.83
C ASN A 152 -0.64 -18.73 -13.91
N PHE A 153 -1.01 -19.11 -15.14
CA PHE A 153 -2.16 -19.97 -15.39
C PHE A 153 -1.72 -21.26 -16.06
N THR A 154 -2.27 -22.38 -15.60
CA THR A 154 -2.17 -23.69 -16.27
C THR A 154 -3.52 -24.02 -16.91
N PRO A 155 -3.57 -24.92 -17.90
CA PRO A 155 -4.81 -25.63 -18.23
C PRO A 155 -5.39 -26.34 -16.98
N GLU A 156 -6.70 -26.55 -17.02
CA GLU A 156 -7.48 -27.45 -16.15
C GLU A 156 -7.49 -28.88 -16.73
#